data_AF-A0A971RRS4-F1
#
_entry.id   AF-A0A971RRS4-F1
#
_cell.length_a   1.000
_cell.length_b   1.000
_cell.length_c   1.000
_cell.angle_alpha   90.00
_cell.angle_beta   90.00
_cell.angle_gamma   90.00
#
_symmetry.space_group_name_H-M   'P 1'
#
loop_
_entity.id
_entity.type
_entity.pdbx_description
1 polymer ?
#
loop_
_entity_poly.entity_id
_entity_poly.type
_entity_poly.pdbx_seq_one_letter_code
_entity_poly.pdbx_strand_id
1 'polypeptide(L)'
;MTVYRRRRAWQDALPAFPLSGHCGKPRQTGCTMLIDKSMGLTETRDLLELACDYIDMIKLTFGTSALYPEPLLKEKIKLIRFYGVDVYPGGTLFEIAMWQDRLEPFLEQAAQLGFTGIEISDGTIPLSHQDRRHAIKKAKSYGFKVVT
;
A
#
# COMPACT_ATOMS: atom_id res chain seq x y z
N MET A 1 1.82 13.38 13.49
CA MET A 1 2.83 12.32 13.62
C MET A 1 4.09 12.81 12.92
N THR A 2 5.09 13.19 13.70
CA THR A 2 6.37 13.66 13.19
C THR A 2 7.07 12.49 12.53
N VAL A 3 7.17 12.50 11.20
CA VAL A 3 8.09 11.61 10.49
C VAL A 3 9.47 12.02 11.00
N TYR A 4 10.07 11.17 11.84
CA TYR A 4 11.46 11.34 12.26
C TYR A 4 12.29 11.31 10.98
N ARG A 5 12.63 12.49 10.46
CA ARG A 5 13.54 12.61 9.33
C ARG A 5 14.90 12.16 9.86
N ARG A 6 15.23 10.89 9.66
CA ARG A 6 16.46 10.30 10.22
C ARG A 6 17.64 11.02 9.58
N ARG A 7 18.58 11.49 10.41
CA ARG A 7 19.86 12.00 9.94
C ARG A 7 20.55 10.89 9.14
N ARG A 8 20.98 11.21 7.92
CA ARG A 8 21.73 10.24 7.09
C ARG A 8 23.18 10.22 7.57
N ALA A 9 23.82 9.04 7.54
CA ALA A 9 25.19 8.85 8.05
C ALA A 9 26.22 9.81 7.43
N TRP A 10 26.03 10.16 6.16
CA TRP A 10 26.94 11.02 5.39
C TRP A 10 26.46 12.46 5.22
N GLN A 11 25.36 12.86 5.88
CA GLN A 11 24.69 14.14 5.61
C GLN A 11 25.60 15.36 5.78
N ASP A 12 26.49 15.34 6.77
CA ASP A 12 27.38 16.47 7.06
C ASP A 12 28.68 16.42 6.24
N ALA A 13 29.13 15.21 5.89
CA ALA A 13 30.32 15.01 5.04
C ALA A 13 30.01 15.27 3.55
N LEU A 14 28.77 15.01 3.12
CA LEU A 14 28.28 15.19 1.76
C LEU A 14 27.04 16.12 1.80
N PRO A 15 27.25 17.44 1.91
CA PRO A 15 26.19 18.39 2.23
C PRO A 15 25.15 18.56 1.11
N ALA A 16 25.52 18.20 -0.12
CA ALA A 16 24.62 18.24 -1.27
C ALA A 16 24.24 16.82 -1.71
N PHE A 17 22.93 16.57 -1.84
CA PHE A 17 22.46 15.39 -2.55
C PHE A 17 22.76 15.60 -4.05
N PRO A 18 23.31 14.61 -4.77
CA PRO A 18 23.80 14.80 -6.13
C PRO A 18 22.69 15.07 -7.17
N LEU A 19 21.42 14.93 -6.80
CA LEU A 19 20.26 15.11 -7.68
C LEU A 19 19.26 16.10 -7.09
N SER A 20 18.86 17.10 -7.88
CA SER A 20 17.75 18.00 -7.54
C SER A 20 16.39 17.37 -7.88
N GLY A 21 15.31 17.85 -7.26
CA GLY A 21 13.93 17.50 -7.66
C GLY A 21 13.26 16.37 -6.87
N HIS A 22 13.89 15.85 -5.83
CA HIS A 22 13.28 14.83 -4.98
C HIS A 22 12.36 15.46 -3.91
N CYS A 23 11.06 15.22 -4.02
CA CYS A 23 10.06 15.65 -3.04
C CYS A 23 10.10 14.80 -1.77
N GLY A 24 9.96 15.43 -0.60
CA GLY A 24 9.74 14.72 0.67
C GLY A 24 8.36 14.08 0.72
N LYS A 25 8.15 13.17 1.68
CA LYS A 25 6.83 12.62 1.97
C LYS A 25 5.93 13.65 2.67
N PRO A 26 4.61 13.66 2.42
CA PRO A 26 3.89 12.83 1.44
C PRO A 26 4.14 13.30 0.00
N ARG A 27 4.51 12.36 -0.89
CA ARG A 27 4.78 12.65 -2.29
C ARG A 27 3.50 12.69 -3.12
N GLN A 28 3.46 13.61 -4.08
CA GLN A 28 2.42 13.69 -5.10
C GLN A 28 2.92 13.27 -6.49
N THR A 29 4.25 13.30 -6.70
CA THR A 29 4.92 12.94 -7.95
C THR A 29 6.19 12.15 -7.64
N GLY A 30 6.61 11.29 -8.56
CA GLY A 30 7.80 10.44 -8.36
C GLY A 30 7.63 9.43 -7.23
N CYS A 31 6.40 8.92 -7.06
CA CYS A 31 6.10 7.96 -6.00
C CYS A 31 6.72 6.58 -6.33
N THR A 32 7.23 5.91 -5.30
CA THR A 32 7.71 4.53 -5.41
C THR A 32 6.73 3.58 -4.76
N MET A 33 6.24 2.63 -5.54
CA MET A 33 5.43 1.50 -5.05
C MET A 33 6.28 0.23 -5.09
N LEU A 34 6.33 -0.50 -3.98
CA LEU A 34 6.95 -1.81 -3.92
C LEU A 34 5.91 -2.92 -3.96
N ILE A 35 6.26 -4.01 -4.63
CA ILE A 35 5.47 -5.24 -4.63
C ILE A 35 6.05 -6.21 -3.59
N ASP A 36 5.24 -6.57 -2.61
CA ASP A 36 5.57 -7.56 -1.59
C ASP A 36 5.11 -8.94 -2.05
N LYS A 37 6.07 -9.86 -2.21
CA LYS A 37 5.86 -11.23 -2.68
C LYS A 37 5.83 -12.25 -1.54
N SER A 38 5.38 -11.85 -0.35
CA SER A 38 5.30 -12.64 0.89
C SER A 38 6.53 -12.54 1.80
N MET A 39 7.05 -11.33 1.96
CA MET A 39 8.06 -11.04 2.97
C MET A 39 7.47 -11.23 4.39
N GLY A 40 8.28 -11.79 5.29
CA GLY A 40 7.92 -11.89 6.71
C GLY A 40 7.96 -10.54 7.44
N LEU A 41 7.55 -10.52 8.71
CA LEU A 41 7.58 -9.31 9.53
C LEU A 41 9.00 -8.74 9.71
N THR A 42 9.98 -9.61 9.95
CA THR A 42 11.38 -9.20 10.15
C THR A 42 11.93 -8.51 8.90
N GLU A 43 11.85 -9.16 7.74
CA GLU A 43 12.31 -8.60 6.47
C GLU A 43 11.57 -7.30 6.11
N THR A 44 10.26 -7.23 6.39
CA THR A 44 9.49 -5.98 6.22
C THR A 44 10.02 -4.87 7.12
N ARG A 45 10.36 -5.18 8.37
CA ARG A 45 10.92 -4.20 9.32
C ARG A 45 12.28 -3.71 8.85
N ASP A 46 13.17 -4.63 8.48
CA ASP A 46 14.53 -4.31 8.03
C ASP A 46 14.50 -3.41 6.79
N LEU A 47 13.63 -3.73 5.82
CA LEU A 47 13.39 -2.89 4.64
C LEU A 47 12.92 -1.48 5.01
N LEU A 48 11.91 -1.38 5.87
CA LEU A 48 11.33 -0.09 6.25
C LEU A 48 12.28 0.75 7.10
N GLU A 49 13.04 0.14 8.00
CA GLU A 49 14.05 0.85 8.81
C GLU A 49 15.13 1.51 7.95
N LEU A 50 15.51 0.86 6.85
CA LEU A 50 16.52 1.36 5.94
C LEU A 50 15.98 2.35 4.90
N ALA A 51 14.81 2.06 4.33
CA ALA A 51 14.37 2.66 3.08
C ALA A 51 12.96 3.29 3.11
N CYS A 52 12.28 3.37 4.27
CA CYS A 52 10.90 3.91 4.31
C CYS A 52 10.78 5.31 3.71
N ASP A 53 11.81 6.15 3.81
CA ASP A 53 11.81 7.50 3.25
C ASP A 53 11.59 7.47 1.72
N TYR A 54 11.98 6.39 1.04
CA TYR A 54 11.92 6.24 -0.41
C TYR A 54 10.77 5.36 -0.91
N ILE A 55 9.91 4.85 -0.02
CA ILE A 55 8.81 3.94 -0.38
C ILE A 55 7.48 4.61 -0.03
N ASP A 56 6.63 4.91 -0.99
CA ASP A 56 5.34 5.57 -0.70
C ASP A 56 4.23 4.55 -0.44
N MET A 57 4.25 3.43 -1.16
CA MET A 57 3.20 2.42 -1.12
C MET A 57 3.78 1.00 -1.20
N ILE A 58 3.12 0.05 -0.55
CA ILE A 58 3.41 -1.38 -0.64
C ILE A 58 2.15 -2.11 -1.08
N LYS A 59 2.24 -2.83 -2.20
CA LYS A 59 1.22 -3.77 -2.65
C LYS A 59 1.52 -5.17 -2.13
N LEU A 60 0.59 -5.77 -1.40
CA LEU A 60 0.63 -7.21 -1.13
C LEU A 60 0.17 -7.93 -2.41
N THR A 61 1.07 -8.69 -3.05
CA THR A 61 0.89 -9.11 -4.45
C THR A 61 -0.36 -9.96 -4.67
N PHE A 62 -1.11 -9.66 -5.73
CA PHE A 62 -2.30 -10.43 -6.15
C PHE A 62 -3.28 -10.68 -4.99
N GLY A 63 -3.51 -11.95 -4.63
CA GLY A 63 -4.35 -12.37 -3.50
C GLY A 63 -3.58 -12.92 -2.30
N THR A 64 -2.27 -12.69 -2.18
CA THR A 64 -1.48 -13.32 -1.11
C THR A 64 -1.95 -12.93 0.29
N SER A 65 -2.48 -11.72 0.47
CA SER A 65 -3.03 -11.28 1.77
C SER A 65 -4.18 -12.14 2.27
N ALA A 66 -4.92 -12.83 1.38
CA ALA A 66 -5.97 -13.77 1.77
C ALA A 66 -5.43 -15.07 2.37
N LEU A 67 -4.13 -15.37 2.20
CA LEU A 67 -3.48 -16.59 2.67
C LEU A 67 -2.76 -16.40 4.01
N TYR A 68 -2.61 -15.17 4.49
CA TYR A 68 -1.86 -14.88 5.70
C TYR A 68 -2.75 -15.05 6.95
N PRO A 69 -2.22 -15.56 8.07
CA PRO A 69 -2.94 -15.52 9.34
C PRO A 69 -3.33 -14.08 9.70
N GLU A 70 -4.59 -13.86 10.05
CA GLU A 70 -5.12 -12.52 10.29
C GLU A 70 -4.30 -11.70 11.32
N PRO A 71 -3.89 -12.24 12.48
CA PRO A 71 -3.06 -11.49 13.43
C PRO A 71 -1.76 -11.00 12.81
N LEU A 72 -1.10 -11.86 12.02
CA LEU A 72 0.16 -11.55 11.35
C LEU A 72 -0.02 -10.47 10.28
N LEU A 73 -1.09 -10.55 9.50
CA LEU A 73 -1.42 -9.55 8.49
C LEU A 73 -1.70 -8.18 9.13
N LYS A 74 -2.48 -8.14 10.22
CA LYS A 74 -2.74 -6.91 10.99
C LYS A 74 -1.46 -6.29 11.54
N GLU A 75 -0.55 -7.10 12.08
CA GLU A 75 0.76 -6.63 12.55
C GLU A 75 1.62 -6.06 11.42
N LYS A 76 1.65 -6.74 10.27
CA LYS A 76 2.41 -6.28 9.10
C LYS A 76 1.87 -4.94 8.58
N ILE A 77 0.55 -4.82 8.44
CA ILE A 77 -0.11 -3.57 8.02
C ILE A 77 0.19 -2.45 9.03
N LYS A 78 0.08 -2.72 10.33
CA LYS A 78 0.39 -1.75 11.39
C LYS A 78 1.85 -1.28 11.32
N LEU A 79 2.79 -2.19 11.09
CA LEU A 79 4.21 -1.89 10.92
C LEU A 79 4.44 -0.97 9.70
N ILE A 80 3.89 -1.33 8.54
CA ILE A 80 4.03 -0.53 7.31
C ILE A 80 3.48 0.89 7.52
N ARG A 81 2.29 0.99 8.13
CA ARG A 81 1.66 2.28 8.45
C ARG A 81 2.45 3.11 9.46
N PHE A 82 3.06 2.47 10.46
CA PHE A 82 3.91 3.16 11.44
C PHE A 82 5.06 3.92 10.76
N TYR A 83 5.61 3.36 9.67
CA TYR A 83 6.65 3.99 8.86
C TYR A 83 6.12 5.01 7.83
N GLY A 84 4.83 5.37 7.89
CA GLY A 84 4.25 6.35 6.97
C GLY A 84 4.23 5.88 5.51
N VAL A 85 4.01 4.58 5.31
CA VAL A 85 3.88 3.94 3.99
C VAL A 85 2.44 3.45 3.85
N ASP A 86 1.84 3.68 2.68
CA ASP A 86 0.52 3.12 2.39
C ASP A 86 0.62 1.64 2.06
N VAL A 87 -0.42 0.89 2.39
CA VAL A 87 -0.48 -0.55 2.10
C VAL A 87 -1.85 -0.92 1.59
N TYR A 88 -1.88 -1.78 0.57
CA TYR A 88 -3.10 -2.22 -0.07
C TYR A 88 -2.99 -3.65 -0.62
N PRO A 89 -4.10 -4.41 -0.67
CA PRO A 89 -4.13 -5.72 -1.31
C PRO A 89 -4.05 -5.59 -2.83
N GLY A 90 -3.53 -6.61 -3.52
CA GLY A 90 -3.43 -6.60 -4.98
C GLY A 90 -4.79 -6.59 -5.68
N GLY A 91 -4.83 -6.00 -6.88
CA GLY A 91 -6.07 -5.82 -7.64
C GLY A 91 -6.75 -7.13 -8.03
N THR A 92 -5.99 -8.22 -8.22
CA THR A 92 -6.57 -9.55 -8.43
C THR A 92 -7.45 -10.03 -7.27
N LEU A 93 -7.13 -9.66 -6.02
CA LEU A 93 -8.02 -9.97 -4.89
C LEU A 93 -9.33 -9.18 -4.97
N PHE A 94 -9.25 -7.92 -5.39
CA PHE A 94 -10.43 -7.11 -5.69
C PHE A 94 -11.25 -7.73 -6.84
N GLU A 95 -10.61 -8.21 -7.90
CA GLU A 95 -11.28 -8.87 -9.03
C GLU A 95 -12.01 -10.14 -8.57
N ILE A 96 -11.42 -10.94 -7.68
CA ILE A 96 -12.11 -12.08 -7.05
C ILE A 96 -13.35 -11.61 -6.28
N ALA A 97 -13.24 -10.52 -5.50
CA ALA A 97 -14.37 -9.97 -4.77
C ALA A 97 -15.49 -9.48 -5.70
N MET A 98 -15.15 -8.86 -6.84
CA MET A 98 -16.13 -8.45 -7.86
C MET A 98 -16.80 -9.64 -8.51
N TRP A 99 -16.02 -10.66 -8.89
CA TRP A 99 -16.54 -11.88 -9.50
C TRP A 99 -17.52 -12.65 -8.59
N GLN A 100 -17.36 -12.51 -7.27
CA GLN A 100 -18.22 -13.15 -6.27
C GLN A 100 -19.37 -12.26 -5.77
N ASP A 101 -19.55 -11.06 -6.31
CA ASP A 101 -20.51 -10.05 -5.82
C ASP A 101 -20.29 -9.66 -4.34
N ARG A 102 -19.02 -9.58 -3.91
CA ARG A 102 -18.59 -9.33 -2.52
C ARG A 102 -17.81 -8.03 -2.32
N LEU A 103 -18.06 -7.01 -3.14
CA LEU A 103 -17.36 -5.73 -3.03
C LEU A 103 -17.42 -5.11 -1.63
N GLU A 104 -18.62 -4.99 -1.05
CA GLU A 104 -18.79 -4.33 0.25
C GLU A 104 -18.12 -5.11 1.40
N PRO A 105 -18.34 -6.45 1.53
CA PRO A 105 -17.60 -7.25 2.50
C PRO A 105 -16.08 -7.17 2.34
N PHE A 106 -15.57 -7.10 1.11
CA PHE A 106 -14.15 -6.93 0.83
C PHE A 106 -13.62 -5.60 1.37
N LEU A 107 -14.32 -4.49 1.12
CA LEU A 107 -13.94 -3.16 1.60
C LEU A 107 -14.02 -3.06 3.14
N GLU A 108 -15.05 -3.65 3.75
CA GLU A 108 -15.20 -3.73 5.20
C GLU A 108 -14.05 -4.49 5.84
N GLN A 109 -13.74 -5.68 5.31
CA GLN A 109 -12.62 -6.48 5.81
C GLN A 109 -11.29 -5.74 5.64
N ALA A 110 -11.07 -5.09 4.49
CA ALA A 110 -9.87 -4.31 4.25
C ALA A 110 -9.70 -3.17 5.27
N ALA A 111 -10.82 -2.52 5.64
CA ALA A 111 -10.83 -1.44 6.64
C ALA A 111 -10.53 -1.98 8.04
N GLN A 112 -11.11 -3.12 8.41
CA GLN A 112 -10.87 -3.78 9.71
C GLN A 112 -9.44 -4.30 9.86
N LEU A 113 -8.84 -4.80 8.77
CA LEU A 113 -7.42 -5.18 8.73
C LEU A 113 -6.50 -3.95 8.80
N GLY A 114 -7.03 -2.77 8.46
CA GLY A 114 -6.35 -1.49 8.56
C GLY A 114 -5.55 -1.11 7.32
N PHE A 115 -5.86 -1.66 6.14
CA PHE A 115 -5.28 -1.19 4.88
C PHE A 115 -5.58 0.30 4.66
N THR A 116 -4.70 1.00 3.93
CA THR A 116 -4.87 2.44 3.64
C THR A 116 -5.28 2.70 2.20
N GLY A 117 -5.19 1.70 1.33
CA GLY A 117 -5.66 1.81 -0.04
C GLY A 117 -6.26 0.52 -0.59
N ILE A 118 -6.81 0.62 -1.79
CA ILE A 118 -7.35 -0.48 -2.60
C ILE A 118 -6.86 -0.31 -4.05
N GLU A 119 -6.41 -1.39 -4.67
CA GLU A 119 -6.18 -1.47 -6.11
C GLU A 119 -7.47 -1.96 -6.80
N ILE A 120 -7.95 -1.21 -7.79
CA ILE A 120 -9.10 -1.55 -8.62
C ILE A 120 -8.60 -1.87 -10.01
N SER A 121 -8.60 -3.14 -10.37
CA SER A 121 -8.13 -3.64 -11.67
C SER A 121 -9.19 -4.48 -12.37
N ASP A 122 -8.93 -4.73 -13.64
CA ASP A 122 -9.73 -5.55 -14.58
C ASP A 122 -8.77 -6.31 -15.51
N GLY A 123 -7.64 -6.77 -14.97
CA GLY A 123 -6.59 -7.44 -15.73
C GLY A 123 -6.85 -8.94 -15.94
N THR A 124 -7.74 -9.53 -15.15
CA THR A 124 -8.07 -10.96 -15.18
C THR A 124 -9.53 -11.19 -15.58
N ILE A 125 -10.46 -10.39 -15.05
CA ILE A 125 -11.89 -10.46 -15.39
C ILE A 125 -12.33 -9.19 -16.15
N PRO A 126 -13.30 -9.31 -17.07
CA PRO A 126 -13.91 -8.12 -17.66
C PRO A 126 -14.68 -7.36 -16.58
N LEU A 127 -14.47 -6.04 -16.52
CA LEU A 127 -15.21 -5.14 -15.63
C LEU A 127 -15.79 -3.99 -16.45
N SER A 128 -17.10 -3.75 -16.34
CA SER A 128 -17.71 -2.64 -17.06
C SER A 128 -17.20 -1.30 -16.52
N HIS A 129 -17.18 -0.26 -17.35
CA HIS A 129 -16.84 1.08 -16.89
C HIS A 129 -17.77 1.61 -15.80
N GLN A 130 -19.02 1.12 -15.75
CA GLN A 130 -19.98 1.47 -14.71
C GLN A 130 -19.59 0.82 -13.39
N ASP A 131 -19.31 -0.48 -13.39
CA ASP A 131 -18.91 -1.24 -12.19
C ASP A 131 -17.57 -0.75 -11.65
N ARG A 132 -16.59 -0.49 -12.53
CA ARG A 132 -15.30 0.09 -12.16
C ARG A 132 -15.48 1.44 -11.46
N ARG A 133 -16.32 2.31 -12.00
CA ARG A 133 -16.62 3.63 -11.41
C ARG A 133 -17.37 3.50 -10.08
N HIS A 134 -18.27 2.53 -9.97
CA HIS A 134 -18.97 2.20 -8.73
C HIS A 134 -17.98 1.75 -7.65
N ALA A 135 -17.10 0.80 -7.97
CA ALA A 135 -16.05 0.32 -7.08
C ALA A 135 -15.12 1.44 -6.61
N ILE A 136 -14.67 2.32 -7.52
CA ILE A 136 -13.83 3.48 -7.17
C ILE A 136 -14.54 4.41 -6.18
N LYS A 137 -15.81 4.73 -6.43
CA LYS A 137 -16.59 5.60 -5.54
C LYS A 137 -16.80 4.94 -4.18
N LYS A 138 -17.12 3.64 -4.15
CA LYS A 138 -17.35 2.90 -2.91
C LYS A 138 -16.05 2.80 -2.09
N ALA A 139 -14.92 2.42 -2.69
CA ALA A 139 -13.64 2.39 -1.98
C ALA A 139 -13.28 3.75 -1.37
N LYS A 140 -13.47 4.85 -2.12
CA LYS A 140 -13.27 6.21 -1.60
C LYS A 140 -14.20 6.56 -0.43
N SER A 141 -15.45 6.09 -0.42
CA SER A 141 -16.38 6.35 0.70
C SER A 141 -15.98 5.65 2.01
N TYR A 142 -15.17 4.58 1.93
CA TYR A 142 -14.52 3.96 3.09
C TYR A 142 -13.23 4.68 3.53
N GLY A 143 -12.82 5.74 2.84
CA GLY A 143 -11.61 6.51 3.15
C GLY A 143 -10.32 5.94 2.55
N PHE A 144 -10.40 4.95 1.66
CA PHE A 144 -9.22 4.38 1.01
C PHE A 144 -8.62 5.32 -0.04
N LYS A 145 -7.29 5.31 -0.14
CA LYS A 145 -6.60 5.70 -1.38
C LYS A 145 -6.89 4.66 -2.46
N VAL A 146 -7.17 5.12 -3.67
CA VAL A 146 -7.50 4.22 -4.79
C VAL A 146 -6.40 4.29 -5.84
N VAL A 147 -5.86 3.12 -6.18
CA VAL A 147 -4.95 2.88 -7.31
C VAL A 147 -5.75 2.09 -8.36
N THR A 148 -5.60 2.42 -9.64
CA THR A 148 -6.40 1.77 -10.70
C THR A 148 -5.54 1.43 -11.92
#